data_AF-A0A0W1DHE8-F1
#
_entry.id   AF-A0A0W1DHE8-F1
#
_cell.length_a   1.000
_cell.length_b   1.000
_cell.length_c   1.000
_cell.angle_alpha   90.00
_cell.angle_beta   90.00
_cell.angle_gamma   90.00
#
_symmetry.space_group_name_H-M   'P 1'
#
loop_
_entity.id
_entity.type
_entity.pdbx_description
1 polymer ?
#
loop_
_entity_poly.entity_id
_entity_poly.type
_entity_poly.pdbx_seq_one_letter_code
_entity_poly.pdbx_strand_id
1 'polypeptide(L)' 'MQVSMLSVAIAAAVLFGVAEIANWRRNNRRDVDDVGFMPWRGIALAAAGAALFATAFWLAGR' A
#
# COMPACT_ATOMS: atom_id res chain seq x y z
N MET A 1 -20.49 13.51 1.54
CA MET A 1 -20.25 12.12 1.10
C MET A 1 -19.69 11.36 2.29
N GLN A 2 -20.36 10.30 2.76
CA GLN A 2 -19.90 9.50 3.90
C GLN A 2 -18.91 8.44 3.42
N VAL A 3 -17.64 8.55 3.84
CA VAL A 3 -16.59 7.58 3.48
C VAL A 3 -16.76 6.32 4.33
N SER A 4 -16.85 5.16 3.69
CA SER A 4 -16.97 3.86 4.37
C SER A 4 -15.58 3.32 4.73
N MET A 5 -15.44 2.69 5.90
CA MET A 5 -14.19 2.01 6.27
C MET A 5 -13.79 0.91 5.27
N LEU A 6 -14.76 0.26 4.63
CA LEU A 6 -14.50 -0.69 3.53
C LEU A 6 -13.84 0.01 2.33
N SER A 7 -14.32 1.20 1.95
CA SER A 7 -13.71 1.96 0.84
C SER A 7 -12.28 2.40 1.16
N VAL A 8 -11.99 2.74 2.42
CA VAL A 8 -10.63 3.05 2.89
C VAL A 8 -9.74 1.81 2.80
N ALA A 9 -10.25 0.65 3.23
CA ALA A 9 -9.51 -0.61 3.16
C ALA A 9 -9.15 -0.99 1.72
N ILE A 10 -10.10 -0.87 0.78
CA ILE A 10 -9.88 -1.16 -0.64
C ILE A 10 -8.84 -0.20 -1.23
N ALA A 11 -8.96 1.11 -0.97
CA ALA A 11 -8.00 2.09 -1.48
C ALA A 11 -6.58 1.84 -0.94
N ALA A 12 -6.47 1.51 0.36
CA ALA A 12 -5.20 1.16 0.99
C ALA A 12 -4.59 -0.12 0.41
N ALA A 13 -5.40 -1.14 0.12
CA ALA A 13 -4.94 -2.37 -0.53
C ALA A 13 -4.40 -2.12 -1.95
N VAL A 14 -5.06 -1.23 -2.73
CA VAL A 14 -4.57 -0.82 -4.05
C VAL A 14 -3.22 -0.10 -3.94
N LEU A 15 -3.09 0.82 -3.00
CA LEU A 15 -1.82 1.53 -2.75
C LEU A 15 -0.68 0.57 -2.36
N PHE A 16 -0.97 -0.44 -1.53
CA PHE A 16 -0.03 -1.49 -1.20
C PHE A 16 0.45 -2.24 -2.46
N GLY A 17 -0.50 -2.67 -3.30
CA GLY A 17 -0.19 -3.36 -4.55
C GLY A 17 0.69 -2.53 -5.48
N VAL A 18 0.40 -1.23 -5.64
CA VAL A 18 1.22 -0.32 -6.46
C VAL A 18 2.63 -0.18 -5.89
N ALA A 19 2.76 -0.03 -4.57
CA ALA A 19 4.06 0.09 -3.91
C ALA A 19 4.93 -1.16 -4.11
N GLU A 20 4.35 -2.36 -3.99
CA GLU A 20 5.08 -3.61 -4.22
C GLU A 20 5.43 -3.84 -5.68
N ILE A 21 4.54 -3.49 -6.63
CA ILE A 21 4.86 -3.56 -8.06
C ILE A 21 6.01 -2.61 -8.41
N ALA A 22 6.00 -1.40 -7.86
CA ALA A 22 7.08 -0.44 -8.06
C ALA A 22 8.40 -0.94 -7.45
N ASN A 23 8.35 -1.57 -6.28
CA ASN A 23 9.50 -2.18 -5.64
C ASN A 23 10.04 -3.40 -6.43
N TRP A 24 9.16 -4.25 -6.95
CA TRP A 24 9.53 -5.37 -7.81
C TRP A 24 10.20 -4.87 -9.11
N ARG A 25 9.60 -3.86 -9.75
CA ARG A 25 10.20 -3.21 -10.94
C ARG A 25 11.57 -2.61 -10.61
N ARG A 26 11.75 -2.05 -9.40
CA ARG A 26 13.02 -1.51 -8.91
C ARG A 26 14.07 -2.60 -8.71
N ASN A 27 13.69 -3.76 -8.18
CA ASN A 27 14.61 -4.88 -7.97
C ASN A 27 14.96 -5.60 -9.28
N ASN A 28 14.07 -5.59 -10.27
CA ASN A 28 14.29 -6.22 -11.58
C ASN A 28 14.89 -5.24 -12.62
N ARG A 29 15.63 -4.21 -12.16
CA ARG A 29 16.26 -3.23 -13.06
C ARG A 29 17.51 -3.84 -13.71
N ARG A 30 17.66 -3.57 -15.00
CA ARG A 30 18.84 -3.95 -15.79
C ARG A 30 20.06 -3.08 -15.45
N ASP A 31 19.81 -1.86 -14.98
CA ASP A 31 20.80 -0.90 -14.51
C ASP A 31 20.70 -0.76 -12.99
N VAL A 32 21.75 -1.17 -12.28
CA VAL A 32 21.80 -1.23 -10.81
C VAL A 32 22.24 0.11 -10.22
N ASP A 33 22.85 0.98 -11.03
CA ASP A 33 23.47 2.23 -10.58
C ASP A 33 22.47 3.41 -10.52
N ASP A 34 21.29 3.28 -11.14
CA ASP A 34 20.19 4.24 -10.99
C ASP A 34 19.46 4.07 -9.64
N VAL A 35 20.10 4.54 -8.56
CA VAL A 35 19.57 4.43 -7.19
C VAL A 35 18.79 5.68 -6.76
N GLY A 36 17.60 5.90 -7.33
CA GLY A 36 16.61 6.84 -6.77
C GLY A 36 16.17 6.44 -5.35
N PHE A 37 16.27 7.34 -4.37
CA PHE A 37 15.88 7.06 -2.98
C PHE A 37 14.36 7.18 -2.79
N MET A 38 13.61 6.15 -3.21
CA MET A 38 12.16 6.07 -2.99
C MET A 38 11.83 4.97 -1.96
N PRO A 39 11.19 5.29 -0.82
CA PRO A 39 10.93 4.35 0.27
C PRO A 39 9.68 3.48 0.00
N TRP A 40 9.67 2.75 -1.12
CA TRP A 40 8.52 1.93 -1.54
C TRP A 40 8.05 0.96 -0.46
N ARG A 41 8.99 0.34 0.26
CA ARG A 41 8.65 -0.56 1.38
C ARG A 41 7.94 0.15 2.54
N GLY A 42 8.26 1.41 2.78
CA GLY A 42 7.58 2.22 3.80
C GLY A 42 6.14 2.54 3.42
N ILE A 43 5.90 2.86 2.14
CA ILE A 43 4.55 3.07 1.60
C ILE A 43 3.74 1.77 1.67
N ALA A 44 4.34 0.64 1.29
CA ALA A 44 3.70 -0.67 1.39
C ALA A 44 3.31 -0.99 2.84
N LEU A 45 4.21 -0.80 3.80
CA LEU A 45 3.93 -1.05 5.21
C LEU A 45 2.77 -0.18 5.73
N ALA A 46 2.79 1.13 5.41
CA ALA A 46 1.74 2.06 5.83
C ALA A 46 0.39 1.72 5.19
N ALA A 47 0.38 1.38 3.90
CA ALA A 47 -0.81 0.98 3.17
C ALA A 47 -1.40 -0.34 3.70
N ALA A 48 -0.56 -1.33 3.98
CA ALA A 48 -0.99 -2.59 4.60
C ALA A 48 -1.58 -2.35 5.99
N GLY A 49 -0.93 -1.53 6.82
CA GLY A 49 -1.46 -1.14 8.13
C GLY A 49 -2.83 -0.49 8.01
N ALA A 50 -2.97 0.53 7.16
CA ALA A 50 -4.25 1.21 6.94
C ALA A 50 -5.34 0.25 6.43
N ALA A 51 -5.01 -0.67 5.53
CA ALA A 51 -5.95 -1.67 5.02
C ALA A 51 -6.44 -2.60 6.13
N LEU A 52 -5.53 -3.11 6.96
CA LEU A 52 -5.85 -4.00 8.07
C LEU A 52 -6.69 -3.29 9.14
N PHE A 53 -6.30 -2.08 9.53
CA PHE A 53 -7.07 -1.28 10.50
C PHE A 53 -8.46 -0.95 9.97
N ALA A 54 -8.58 -0.42 8.76
CA ALA A 54 -9.87 -0.08 8.18
C ALA A 54 -10.79 -1.32 8.04
N THR A 55 -10.22 -2.47 7.67
CA THR A 55 -10.97 -3.74 7.61
C THR A 55 -11.43 -4.18 8.99
N ALA A 56 -10.55 -4.12 10.01
CA ALA A 56 -10.88 -4.49 11.38
C ALA A 56 -11.99 -3.59 11.96
N PHE A 57 -11.91 -2.27 11.75
CA PHE A 57 -12.94 -1.33 12.19
C PHE A 57 -14.27 -1.53 11.45
N TRP A 58 -14.23 -1.87 10.17
CA TRP A 58 -15.43 -2.21 9.43
C TRP A 58 -16.10 -3.49 9.94
N LEU A 59 -15.31 -4.52 10.28
CA LEU A 59 -15.82 -5.76 10.87
C LEU A 59 -16.34 -5.57 12.30
N ALA A 60 -15.69 -4.72 13.10
CA ALA A 60 -16.06 -4.47 14.49
C ALA A 60 -17.25 -3.50 14.66
N GLY A 61 -17.44 -2.59 13.71
CA GLY A 61 -18.53 -1.60 13.71
C GLY A 61 -19.75 -2.00 12.87
N ARG A 62 -19.78 -3.25 12.38
CA ARG A 62 -20.90 -3.86 11.67
C ARG A 62 -21.72 -4.73 12.61
#